data_AF-A0A839GR83-F1
#
_entry.id   AF-A0A839GR83-F1
#
_cell.length_a   1.000
_cell.length_b   1.000
_cell.length_c   1.000
_cell.angle_alpha   90.00
_cell.angle_beta   90.00
_cell.angle_gamma   90.00
#
_symmetry.space_group_name_H-M   'P 1'
#
loop_
_entity.id
_entity.type
_entity.pdbx_description
1 polymer ?
#
loop_
_entity_poly.entity_id
_entity_poly.type
_entity_poly.pdbx_seq_one_letter_code
_entity_poly.pdbx_strand_id
1 'polypeptide(L)'
;MRNYFFTFLLLCLLLGQSSCNSIRREVALPKFIVDSAPKNRFIVNRKPLYGDGRPDGCVVERQIQLSFATDGGPRIVGEVKDAKTLEVLPGASVQIYFAGQPNPHIASADSVGRIYLTRLAALQQIEVNSICYRTLHIDLSKKKSLL
;
A
#
# COMPACT_ATOMS: atom_id res chain seq x y z
N MET A 1 15.54 50.12 -26.47
CA MET A 1 15.28 48.66 -26.48
C MET A 1 15.71 47.93 -25.19
N ARG A 2 16.16 48.61 -24.12
CA ARG A 2 16.67 47.96 -22.89
C ARG A 2 15.59 47.70 -21.81
N ASN A 3 14.49 48.47 -21.81
CA ASN A 3 13.42 48.33 -20.81
C ASN A 3 12.47 47.17 -21.06
N TYR A 4 12.18 46.83 -22.33
CA TYR A 4 11.23 45.77 -22.67
C TYR A 4 11.72 44.37 -22.28
N PHE A 5 13.05 44.15 -22.33
CA PHE A 5 13.66 42.88 -21.96
C PHE A 5 13.53 42.63 -20.45
N PHE A 6 13.68 43.67 -19.63
CA PHE A 6 13.55 43.56 -18.18
C PHE A 6 12.10 43.30 -17.75
N THR A 7 11.13 43.97 -18.38
CA THR A 7 9.70 43.70 -18.15
C THR A 7 9.29 42.31 -18.62
N PHE A 8 9.85 41.80 -19.72
CA PHE A 8 9.57 40.45 -20.21
C PHE A 8 10.15 39.37 -19.27
N LEU A 9 11.37 39.57 -18.78
CA LEU A 9 12.01 38.69 -17.80
C LEU A 9 11.22 38.65 -16.47
N LEU A 10 10.76 39.82 -16.00
CA LEU A 10 9.94 39.94 -14.79
C LEU A 10 8.58 39.23 -14.95
N LEU A 11 7.97 39.34 -16.14
CA LEU A 11 6.70 38.67 -16.47
C LEU A 11 6.87 37.14 -16.49
N CYS A 12 7.95 36.62 -17.08
CA CYS A 12 8.26 35.20 -17.07
C CYS A 12 8.55 34.66 -15.65
N LEU A 13 9.21 35.46 -14.80
CA LEU A 13 9.46 35.10 -13.40
C LEU A 13 8.18 35.06 -12.57
N LEU A 14 7.23 35.96 -12.82
CA LEU A 14 5.92 35.97 -12.16
C LEU A 14 5.02 34.81 -12.61
N LEU A 15 5.08 34.44 -13.90
CA LEU A 15 4.35 33.29 -14.44
C LEU A 15 4.98 31.94 -14.05
N GLY A 16 6.25 31.90 -13.64
CA GLY A 16 6.91 30.69 -13.12
C GLY A 16 6.54 30.35 -11.67
N GLN A 17 5.86 31.26 -10.96
CA GLN A 17 5.45 31.09 -9.55
C GLN A 17 4.08 30.42 -9.39
N SER A 18 3.41 29.99 -10.47
CA SER A 18 2.36 28.96 -10.42
C SER A 18 3.00 27.62 -10.09
N SER A 19 3.50 27.59 -8.86
CA SER A 19 3.98 26.49 -8.08
C SER A 19 3.00 25.33 -8.20
N CYS A 20 3.60 24.14 -8.25
CA CYS A 20 2.96 22.85 -8.09
C CYS A 20 2.20 22.84 -6.75
N ASN A 21 1.00 23.41 -6.74
CA ASN A 21 0.07 23.28 -5.64
C ASN A 21 -0.46 21.86 -5.72
N SER A 22 0.28 20.93 -5.11
CA SER A 22 -0.25 19.60 -4.83
C SER A 22 -1.38 19.83 -3.83
N ILE A 23 -2.61 19.88 -4.35
CA ILE A 23 -3.81 19.81 -3.53
C ILE A 23 -3.66 18.50 -2.77
N ARG A 24 -3.33 18.58 -1.48
CA ARG A 24 -3.29 17.42 -0.59
C ARG A 24 -4.71 16.88 -0.48
N ARG A 25 -5.11 16.04 -1.44
CA ARG A 25 -6.29 15.18 -1.29
C ARG A 25 -6.03 14.31 -0.06
N GLU A 26 -7.05 14.13 0.77
CA GLU A 26 -7.00 13.13 1.83
C GLU A 26 -6.73 11.76 1.19
N VAL A 27 -5.50 11.28 1.37
CA VAL A 27 -5.10 9.97 0.88
C VAL A 27 -5.59 8.96 1.89
N ALA A 28 -6.47 8.05 1.45
CA ALA A 28 -6.86 6.90 2.27
C ALA A 28 -5.59 6.12 2.63
N LEU A 29 -5.48 5.65 3.88
CA LEU A 29 -4.31 4.88 4.32
C LEU A 29 -4.54 3.38 4.11
N PRO A 30 -3.47 2.60 3.85
CA PRO A 30 -3.60 1.16 3.80
C PRO A 30 -4.02 0.59 5.16
N LYS A 31 -4.69 -0.56 5.11
CA LYS A 31 -5.29 -1.21 6.27
C LYS A 31 -4.89 -2.69 6.31
N PHE A 32 -4.57 -3.16 7.49
CA PHE A 32 -4.34 -4.56 7.77
C PHE A 32 -5.22 -4.98 8.95
N ILE A 33 -6.06 -5.99 8.75
CA ILE A 33 -7.07 -6.42 9.71
C ILE A 33 -6.89 -7.93 9.95
N VAL A 34 -6.96 -8.34 11.21
CA VAL A 34 -6.93 -9.76 11.59
C VAL A 34 -8.06 -9.99 12.58
N ASP A 35 -8.95 -10.92 12.26
CA ASP A 35 -10.12 -11.28 13.07
C ASP A 35 -10.91 -10.04 13.51
N SER A 36 -11.23 -9.18 12.53
CA SER A 36 -11.91 -7.87 12.70
C SER A 36 -11.12 -6.79 13.48
N ALA A 37 -9.96 -7.12 14.06
CA ALA A 37 -9.14 -6.14 14.78
C ALA A 37 -8.10 -5.50 13.83
N PRO A 38 -8.00 -4.15 13.77
CA PRO A 38 -6.98 -3.49 12.98
C PRO A 38 -5.58 -3.75 13.56
N LYS A 39 -4.66 -4.12 12.70
CA LYS A 39 -3.25 -4.43 12.99
C LYS A 39 -2.31 -3.52 12.19
N ASN A 40 -2.73 -2.29 11.92
CA ASN A 40 -2.01 -1.32 11.07
C ASN A 40 -0.58 -0.98 11.52
N ARG A 41 -0.22 -1.26 12.79
CA ARG A 41 1.14 -1.04 13.31
C ARG A 41 2.21 -1.90 12.65
N PHE A 42 1.81 -2.98 11.97
CA PHE A 42 2.73 -3.85 11.23
C PHE A 42 2.93 -3.40 9.78
N ILE A 43 2.17 -2.40 9.32
CA ILE A 43 2.32 -1.88 7.96
C ILE A 43 3.57 -1.00 7.92
N VAL A 44 4.52 -1.38 7.07
CA VAL A 44 5.74 -0.60 6.82
C VAL A 44 5.39 0.61 5.97
N ASN A 45 5.98 1.78 6.29
CA ASN A 45 5.79 3.02 5.54
C ASN A 45 4.31 3.37 5.28
N ARG A 46 3.44 3.13 6.27
CA ARG A 46 1.98 3.26 6.15
C ARG A 46 1.51 4.60 5.60
N LYS A 47 2.17 5.70 5.97
CA LYS A 47 1.89 7.04 5.44
C LYS A 47 2.74 7.23 4.18
N PRO A 48 2.12 7.46 3.02
CA PRO A 48 2.88 7.72 1.81
C PRO A 48 3.58 9.09 1.90
N LEU A 49 4.77 9.16 1.31
CA LEU A 49 5.64 10.33 1.29
C LEU A 49 5.65 10.92 -0.12
N TYR A 50 4.57 11.61 -0.49
CA TYR A 50 4.44 12.24 -1.80
C TYR A 50 5.08 13.63 -1.85
N GLY A 51 5.64 13.97 -3.01
CA GLY A 51 5.89 15.37 -3.41
C GLY A 51 7.23 15.97 -3.00
N ASP A 52 8.22 15.17 -2.60
CA ASP A 52 9.55 15.67 -2.20
C ASP A 52 10.72 14.77 -2.64
N GLY A 53 10.54 13.96 -3.70
CA GLY A 53 11.59 13.08 -4.24
C GLY A 53 11.85 11.82 -3.41
N ARG A 54 11.00 11.54 -2.40
CA ARG A 54 10.98 10.30 -1.63
C ARG A 54 10.33 9.14 -2.41
N PRO A 55 10.37 7.88 -1.90
CA PRO A 55 10.07 6.68 -2.70
C PRO A 55 8.71 6.65 -3.39
N ASP A 56 7.70 7.30 -2.82
CA ASP A 56 6.32 7.30 -3.36
C ASP A 56 6.13 8.35 -4.47
N GLY A 57 7.14 9.19 -4.75
CA GLY A 57 7.18 10.11 -5.89
C GLY A 57 6.08 11.19 -5.88
N CYS A 58 5.69 11.63 -7.07
CA CYS A 58 4.66 12.66 -7.25
C CYS A 58 3.27 12.09 -7.56
N VAL A 59 3.16 10.78 -7.80
CA VAL A 59 1.90 10.13 -8.22
C VAL A 59 1.20 9.51 -7.01
N VAL A 60 -0.04 9.92 -6.77
CA VAL A 60 -0.85 9.36 -5.67
C VAL A 60 -1.47 8.05 -6.10
N GLU A 61 -0.83 6.94 -5.73
CA GLU A 61 -1.36 5.59 -5.90
C GLU A 61 -2.49 5.27 -4.91
N ARG A 62 -3.45 4.44 -5.35
CA ARG A 62 -4.52 3.91 -4.47
C ARG A 62 -3.91 2.99 -3.42
N GLN A 63 -4.59 2.83 -2.29
CA GLN A 63 -4.07 2.04 -1.16
C GLN A 63 -4.88 0.76 -0.96
N ILE A 64 -4.19 -0.29 -0.50
CA ILE A 64 -4.74 -1.63 -0.33
C ILE A 64 -5.18 -1.85 1.13
N GLN A 65 -6.31 -2.55 1.29
CA GLN A 65 -6.72 -3.19 2.53
C GLN A 65 -6.56 -4.71 2.40
N LEU A 66 -5.85 -5.31 3.34
CA LEU A 66 -5.80 -6.76 3.53
C LEU A 66 -6.49 -7.13 4.84
N SER A 67 -7.39 -8.10 4.80
CA SER A 67 -7.96 -8.71 6.01
C SER A 67 -7.73 -10.20 6.03
N PHE A 68 -7.43 -10.75 7.20
CA PHE A 68 -7.41 -12.18 7.46
C PHE A 68 -8.44 -12.57 8.50
N ALA A 69 -9.09 -13.70 8.28
CA ALA A 69 -9.91 -14.40 9.24
C ALA A 69 -9.29 -15.79 9.48
N THR A 70 -9.16 -16.15 10.75
CA THR A 70 -8.75 -17.50 11.18
C THR A 70 -9.94 -18.20 11.82
N ASP A 71 -10.06 -19.51 11.60
CA ASP A 71 -11.08 -20.37 12.23
C ASP A 71 -10.54 -21.10 13.47
N GLY A 72 -9.40 -20.67 13.99
CA GLY A 72 -8.64 -21.37 15.04
C GLY A 72 -7.81 -22.56 14.53
N GLY A 73 -7.90 -22.89 13.24
CA GLY A 73 -7.09 -23.91 12.58
C GLY A 73 -5.90 -23.34 11.79
N PRO A 74 -5.22 -24.18 11.00
CA PRO A 74 -4.15 -23.73 10.11
C PRO A 74 -4.67 -22.95 8.89
N ARG A 75 -6.00 -22.94 8.65
CA ARG A 75 -6.59 -22.29 7.50
C ARG A 75 -6.75 -20.79 7.75
N ILE A 76 -6.30 -19.98 6.82
CA ILE A 76 -6.45 -18.53 6.82
C ILE A 76 -7.19 -18.14 5.55
N VAL A 77 -8.29 -17.41 5.72
CA VAL A 77 -9.00 -16.79 4.61
C VAL A 77 -8.62 -15.31 4.58
N GLY A 78 -8.03 -14.87 3.47
CA GLY A 78 -7.71 -13.48 3.22
C GLY A 78 -8.68 -12.82 2.27
N GLU A 79 -8.82 -11.50 2.39
CA GLU A 79 -9.58 -10.67 1.46
C GLU A 79 -8.79 -9.40 1.16
N VAL A 80 -8.70 -9.05 -0.13
CA VAL A 80 -7.95 -7.90 -0.65
C VAL A 80 -8.92 -6.91 -1.26
N LYS A 81 -8.88 -5.66 -0.78
CA LYS A 81 -9.79 -4.58 -1.18
C LYS A 81 -9.05 -3.27 -1.38
N ASP A 82 -9.68 -2.34 -2.08
CA ASP A 82 -9.31 -0.93 -2.02
C ASP A 82 -9.61 -0.37 -0.61
N ALA A 83 -8.65 0.35 -0.01
CA ALA A 83 -8.77 0.82 1.37
C ALA A 83 -9.80 1.96 1.57
N LYS A 84 -10.16 2.66 0.49
CA LYS A 84 -11.11 3.78 0.45
C LYS A 84 -12.51 3.31 0.03
N THR A 85 -12.63 2.64 -1.11
CA THR A 85 -13.92 2.24 -1.70
C THR A 85 -14.42 0.89 -1.18
N LEU A 86 -13.54 0.08 -0.60
CA LEU A 86 -13.81 -1.30 -0.16
C LEU A 86 -14.20 -2.25 -1.31
N GLU A 87 -14.01 -1.83 -2.55
CA GLU A 87 -14.13 -2.68 -3.73
C GLU A 87 -13.08 -3.78 -3.67
N VAL A 88 -13.48 -5.01 -4.03
CA VAL A 88 -12.57 -6.16 -4.08
C VAL A 88 -11.51 -5.96 -5.16
N LEU A 89 -10.31 -6.51 -4.94
CA LEU A 89 -9.21 -6.46 -5.91
C LEU A 89 -8.89 -7.86 -6.46
N PRO A 90 -9.62 -8.31 -7.49
CA PRO A 90 -9.31 -9.57 -8.18
C PRO A 90 -7.90 -9.56 -8.77
N GLY A 91 -7.23 -10.71 -8.75
CA GLY A 91 -5.89 -10.87 -9.31
C GLY A 91 -4.77 -10.18 -8.52
N ALA A 92 -5.07 -9.57 -7.37
CA ALA A 92 -4.03 -9.05 -6.48
C ALA A 92 -3.11 -10.20 -6.03
N SER A 93 -1.80 -10.00 -6.17
CA SER A 93 -0.79 -10.97 -5.77
C SER A 93 -0.44 -10.77 -4.30
N VAL A 94 -0.54 -11.84 -3.51
CA VAL A 94 -0.17 -11.86 -2.10
C VAL A 94 0.99 -12.81 -1.90
N GLN A 95 2.15 -12.25 -1.58
CA GLN A 95 3.37 -13.00 -1.27
C GLN A 95 3.53 -13.10 0.23
N ILE A 96 3.77 -14.31 0.72
CA ILE A 96 3.78 -14.61 2.14
C ILE A 96 5.06 -15.35 2.49
N TYR A 97 5.84 -14.74 3.38
CA TYR A 97 7.11 -15.26 3.84
C TYR A 97 6.91 -15.95 5.18
N PHE A 98 7.15 -17.25 5.21
CA PHE A 98 7.12 -18.07 6.41
C PHE A 98 8.54 -18.22 6.99
N ALA A 99 8.63 -18.25 8.31
CA ALA A 99 9.90 -18.44 9.01
C ALA A 99 10.56 -19.77 8.60
N GLY A 100 11.85 -19.69 8.24
CA GLY A 100 12.63 -20.85 7.83
C GLY A 100 12.39 -21.33 6.40
N GLN A 101 11.54 -20.63 5.62
CA GLN A 101 11.35 -20.93 4.20
C GLN A 101 12.09 -19.89 3.33
N PRO A 102 12.86 -20.33 2.31
CA PRO A 102 13.64 -19.42 1.47
C PRO A 102 12.77 -18.66 0.46
N ASN A 103 11.64 -19.24 0.05
CA ASN A 103 10.76 -18.70 -0.99
C ASN A 103 9.40 -18.31 -0.39
N PRO A 104 8.78 -17.21 -0.85
CA PRO A 104 7.44 -16.87 -0.44
C PRO A 104 6.43 -17.86 -1.02
N HIS A 105 5.35 -18.09 -0.27
CA HIS A 105 4.13 -18.64 -0.83
C HIS A 105 3.36 -17.54 -1.54
N ILE A 106 3.00 -17.76 -2.81
CA ILE A 106 2.32 -16.77 -3.64
C ILE A 106 0.88 -17.22 -3.85
N ALA A 107 -0.07 -16.39 -3.42
CA ALA A 107 -1.49 -16.56 -3.69
C ALA A 107 -2.01 -15.41 -4.56
N SER A 108 -2.99 -15.68 -5.41
CA SER A 108 -3.69 -14.66 -6.18
C SER A 108 -5.12 -14.54 -5.70
N ALA A 109 -5.61 -13.31 -5.54
CA ALA A 109 -6.98 -13.04 -5.15
C ALA A 109 -7.96 -13.49 -6.25
N ASP A 110 -9.00 -14.23 -5.87
CA ASP A 110 -10.04 -14.70 -6.79
C ASP A 110 -10.95 -13.55 -7.28
N SER A 111 -11.99 -13.87 -8.05
CA SER A 111 -12.93 -12.89 -8.60
C SER A 111 -13.71 -12.09 -7.55
N VAL A 112 -13.75 -12.57 -6.31
CA VAL A 112 -14.36 -11.87 -5.17
C VAL A 112 -13.31 -11.33 -4.20
N GLY A 113 -12.04 -11.24 -4.63
CA GLY A 113 -10.94 -10.66 -3.87
C GLY A 113 -10.41 -11.54 -2.74
N ARG A 114 -10.75 -12.84 -2.70
CA ARG A 114 -10.35 -13.74 -1.61
C ARG A 114 -9.08 -14.52 -1.95
N ILE A 115 -8.31 -14.83 -0.91
CA ILE A 115 -7.20 -15.78 -0.96
C ILE A 115 -7.38 -16.84 0.11
N TYR A 116 -6.91 -18.05 -0.17
CA TYR A 116 -6.94 -19.16 0.76
C TYR A 116 -5.53 -19.65 1.02
N LEU A 117 -5.18 -19.76 2.28
CA LEU A 117 -3.83 -20.07 2.72
C LEU A 117 -3.88 -21.10 3.83
N THR A 118 -2.90 -21.98 3.83
CA THR A 118 -2.65 -22.88 4.96
C THR A 118 -1.37 -22.42 5.63
N ARG A 119 -1.44 -22.15 6.92
CA ARG A 119 -0.27 -21.76 7.70
C ARG A 119 0.66 -22.95 7.84
N LEU A 120 1.85 -22.81 7.26
CA LEU A 120 2.91 -23.82 7.32
C LEU A 120 3.86 -23.59 8.51
N ALA A 121 4.09 -22.33 8.86
CA ALA A 121 4.95 -21.92 9.98
C ALA A 121 4.56 -20.51 10.45
N ALA A 122 5.38 -19.92 11.33
CA ALA A 122 5.20 -18.54 11.75
C ALA A 122 5.36 -17.58 10.56
N LEU A 123 4.45 -16.60 10.44
CA LEU A 123 4.50 -15.58 9.40
C LEU A 123 5.54 -14.51 9.75
N GLN A 124 6.41 -14.16 8.80
CA GLN A 124 7.41 -13.12 8.96
C GLN A 124 7.05 -11.85 8.20
N GLN A 125 6.57 -11.99 6.97
CA GLN A 125 6.28 -10.85 6.11
C GLN A 125 5.16 -11.20 5.13
N ILE A 126 4.37 -10.18 4.79
CA ILE A 126 3.35 -10.26 3.74
C ILE A 126 3.51 -9.06 2.82
N GLU A 127 3.43 -9.30 1.52
CA GLU A 127 3.39 -8.27 0.51
C GLU A 127 2.16 -8.44 -0.36
N VAL A 128 1.43 -7.35 -0.60
CA VAL A 128 0.29 -7.35 -1.52
C VAL A 128 0.55 -6.36 -2.64
N ASN A 129 0.48 -6.85 -3.87
CA ASN A 129 0.67 -6.06 -5.09
C ASN A 129 -0.59 -6.11 -5.96
N SER A 130 -1.00 -4.97 -6.49
CA SER A 130 -2.03 -4.85 -7.51
C SER A 130 -1.74 -3.64 -8.42
N ILE A 131 -2.14 -3.72 -9.68
CA ILE A 131 -1.88 -2.68 -10.68
C ILE A 131 -2.56 -1.37 -10.28
N CYS A 132 -1.83 -0.25 -10.35
CA CYS A 132 -2.27 1.10 -9.92
C CYS A 132 -2.45 1.27 -8.40
N TYR A 133 -1.98 0.32 -7.60
CA TYR A 133 -1.96 0.40 -6.14
C TYR A 133 -0.54 0.41 -5.62
N ARG A 134 -0.35 1.11 -4.52
CA ARG A 134 0.88 1.04 -3.75
C ARG A 134 1.01 -0.32 -3.09
N THR A 135 2.16 -0.96 -3.22
CA THR A 135 2.45 -2.25 -2.58
C THR A 135 2.27 -2.14 -1.07
N LEU A 136 1.46 -3.03 -0.50
CA LEU A 136 1.26 -3.13 0.94
C LEU A 136 2.30 -4.08 1.52
N HIS A 137 3.23 -3.54 2.31
CA HIS A 137 4.22 -4.32 3.05
C HIS A 137 3.83 -4.43 4.53
N ILE A 138 3.80 -5.65 5.05
CA ILE A 138 3.49 -5.96 6.45
C ILE A 138 4.65 -6.77 7.04
N ASP A 139 5.26 -6.25 8.10
CA ASP A 139 6.34 -6.90 8.85
C ASP A 139 5.82 -7.50 10.16
N LEU A 140 5.88 -8.82 10.26
CA LEU A 140 5.48 -9.62 11.42
C LEU A 140 6.69 -10.24 12.14
N SER A 141 7.91 -10.03 11.67
CA SER A 141 9.14 -10.65 12.18
C SER A 141 9.36 -10.42 13.68
N LYS A 142 8.91 -9.27 14.20
CA LYS A 142 9.05 -8.88 15.61
C LYS A 142 8.01 -9.52 16.53
N LYS A 143 7.12 -10.39 16.04
CA LYS A 143 6.07 -11.01 16.86
C LYS A 143 5.93 -12.51 16.62
N LYS A 144 6.00 -13.29 17.70
CA LYS A 144 5.95 -14.75 17.67
C LYS A 144 4.58 -15.36 17.32
N SER A 145 3.49 -14.59 17.41
CA SER A 145 2.13 -15.06 17.12
C SER A 145 1.18 -13.87 16.93
N LEU A 146 0.53 -13.82 15.76
CA LEU A 146 -0.42 -12.75 15.41
C LEU A 146 -1.60 -13.27 14.60
N LEU A 147 -1.30 -14.27 13.80
CA LEU A 147 -2.22 -15.18 13.19
C LEU A 147 -1.90 -16.50 13.87
#